data_AF-A0A2S9FFZ6-F1
#
_entry.id   AF-A0A2S9FFZ6-F1
#
_cell.length_a   1.000
_cell.length_b   1.000
_cell.length_c   1.000
_cell.angle_alpha   90.00
_cell.angle_beta   90.00
_cell.angle_gamma   90.00
#
_symmetry.space_group_name_H-M   'P 1'
#
loop_
_entity.id
_entity.type
_entity.pdbx_description
1 polymer ?
#
loop_
_entity_poly.entity_id
_entity_poly.type
_entity_poly.pdbx_seq_one_letter_code
_entity_poly.pdbx_strand_id
1 'polypeptide(L)'
;MIVDLPDSTTDVINKKIVALREEGGAITLGRVLTLVIAPDTEALLEDSIEAANVASREHPCRVIVVTPGDRLASKARLDAQLRVGRDAGANEVVVLRLSGPLAKHASSVVTPFLLPDTPVVTWWPDIAPDVPAEDPLGKLAIRRITDATNGPDPLGSIRGRLNGYTSGDTDLAWSRITYWRALLTSALDQAPHEPVTSALVSGLKTEPALDILAGWLASRIDGEVQRAVGELKVELVRASETITLSRPQEGVTATITRTAKPDA
;
A
#
# COMPACT_ATOMS: atom_id res chain seq x y z
N MET A 1 5.32 -22.79 -9.07
CA MET A 1 6.44 -23.55 -8.50
C MET A 1 7.16 -22.68 -7.48
N ILE A 2 7.53 -23.27 -6.35
CA ILE A 2 8.31 -22.63 -5.28
C ILE A 2 9.65 -23.36 -5.15
N VAL A 3 10.74 -22.60 -5.07
CA VAL A 3 12.10 -23.12 -4.87
C VAL A 3 12.72 -22.45 -3.66
N ASP A 4 12.99 -23.23 -2.61
CA ASP A 4 13.65 -22.75 -1.40
C ASP A 4 15.18 -22.84 -1.54
N LEU A 5 15.85 -21.78 -1.10
CA LEU A 5 17.30 -21.59 -1.13
C LEU A 5 17.75 -21.16 0.27
N PRO A 6 17.83 -22.10 1.24
CA PRO A 6 18.28 -21.79 2.58
C PRO A 6 19.78 -21.48 2.60
N ASP A 7 20.21 -20.59 3.48
CA ASP A 7 21.61 -20.21 3.72
C ASP A 7 22.39 -19.94 2.42
N SER A 8 21.86 -19.00 1.64
CA SER A 8 22.29 -18.71 0.28
C SER A 8 23.07 -17.39 0.17
N THR A 9 23.51 -17.09 -1.04
CA THR A 9 24.13 -15.81 -1.40
C THR A 9 23.37 -15.19 -2.56
N THR A 10 23.48 -13.86 -2.72
CA THR A 10 22.86 -13.13 -3.83
C THR A 10 23.24 -13.71 -5.19
N ASP A 11 24.48 -14.17 -5.34
CA ASP A 11 24.98 -14.78 -6.59
C ASP A 11 24.31 -16.12 -6.90
N VAL A 12 24.15 -16.98 -5.89
CA VAL A 12 23.47 -18.28 -6.05
C VAL A 12 22.00 -18.07 -6.41
N ILE A 13 21.33 -17.13 -5.73
CA ILE A 13 19.93 -16.79 -6.00
C ILE A 13 19.77 -16.24 -7.42
N ASN A 14 20.62 -15.30 -7.85
CA ASN A 14 20.59 -14.73 -9.19
C ASN A 14 20.81 -15.79 -10.28
N LYS A 15 21.77 -16.71 -10.09
CA LYS A 15 21.97 -17.83 -11.03
C LYS A 15 20.73 -18.71 -11.13
N LYS A 16 20.08 -19.00 -9.99
CA LYS A 16 18.87 -19.83 -10.00
C LYS A 16 17.69 -19.12 -10.68
N ILE A 17 17.55 -17.81 -10.47
CA ILE A 17 16.57 -16.99 -11.19
C ILE A 17 16.74 -17.10 -12.71
N VAL A 18 17.98 -16.96 -13.20
CA VAL A 18 18.28 -17.06 -14.65
C VAL A 18 17.92 -18.45 -15.18
N ALA A 19 18.37 -19.51 -14.49
CA ALA A 19 18.06 -20.89 -14.89
C ALA A 19 16.53 -21.16 -14.96
N LEU A 20 15.77 -20.69 -13.97
CA LEU A 20 14.31 -20.85 -13.94
C LEU A 20 13.61 -20.13 -15.10
N ARG A 21 14.14 -19.01 -15.58
CA ARG A 21 13.61 -18.33 -16.77
C ARG A 21 13.89 -19.08 -18.06
N GLU A 22 15.08 -19.66 -18.17
CA GLU A 22 15.46 -20.47 -19.33
C GLU A 22 14.61 -21.74 -19.41
N GLU A 23 14.40 -22.42 -18.27
CA GLU A 23 13.55 -23.61 -18.14
C GLU A 23 12.06 -23.31 -18.46
N GLY A 24 11.56 -22.14 -18.05
CA GLY A 24 10.16 -21.73 -18.25
C GLY A 24 9.79 -21.33 -19.67
N GLY A 25 10.77 -21.31 -20.59
CA GLY A 25 10.62 -20.69 -21.91
C GLY A 25 10.60 -19.18 -21.77
N ALA A 26 11.57 -18.48 -22.36
CA ALA A 26 11.74 -17.04 -22.22
C ALA A 26 10.54 -16.25 -22.78
N ILE A 27 9.47 -16.11 -22.01
CA ILE A 27 8.41 -15.13 -22.25
C ILE A 27 8.96 -13.81 -21.71
N THR A 28 9.55 -13.00 -22.58
CA THR A 28 9.88 -11.60 -22.30
C THR A 28 8.58 -10.82 -22.09
N LEU A 29 8.02 -10.92 -20.89
CA LEU A 29 7.09 -9.92 -20.39
C LEU A 29 7.91 -8.64 -20.17
N GLY A 30 7.61 -7.61 -20.96
CA GLY A 30 8.15 -6.27 -20.71
C GLY A 30 7.76 -5.84 -19.30
N ARG A 31 8.75 -5.57 -18.45
CA ARG A 31 8.53 -5.15 -17.07
C ARG A 31 8.52 -3.63 -17.02
N VAL A 32 7.55 -3.07 -16.31
CA VAL A 32 7.40 -1.61 -16.19
C VAL A 32 7.98 -1.07 -14.88
N LEU A 33 8.22 -1.93 -13.88
CA LEU A 33 8.83 -1.56 -12.59
C LEU A 33 9.43 -2.78 -11.87
N THR A 34 10.22 -2.49 -10.82
CA THR A 34 10.55 -3.44 -9.75
C THR A 34 9.85 -3.00 -8.46
N LEU A 35 9.01 -3.86 -7.89
CA LEU A 35 8.30 -3.64 -6.63
C LEU A 35 9.06 -4.32 -5.50
N VAL A 36 9.62 -3.52 -4.59
CA VAL A 36 10.26 -3.97 -3.37
C VAL A 36 9.27 -3.86 -2.22
N ILE A 37 8.96 -4.96 -1.55
CA ILE A 37 8.04 -5.02 -0.42
C ILE A 37 8.84 -5.33 0.83
N ALA A 38 8.68 -4.52 1.88
CA ALA A 38 9.43 -4.64 3.12
C ALA A 38 8.49 -4.73 4.33
N PRO A 39 7.81 -5.87 4.54
CA PRO A 39 7.04 -6.09 5.76
C PRO A 39 7.97 -6.22 6.97
N ASP A 40 7.54 -5.71 8.12
CA ASP A 40 8.25 -5.94 9.39
C ASP A 40 7.96 -7.33 9.98
N THR A 41 6.82 -7.91 9.61
CA THR A 41 6.35 -9.19 10.14
C THR A 41 6.04 -10.22 9.05
N GLU A 42 6.26 -11.50 9.34
CA GLU A 42 5.91 -12.60 8.44
C GLU A 42 4.38 -12.69 8.22
N ALA A 43 3.58 -12.14 9.15
CA ALA A 43 2.12 -12.19 9.09
C ALA A 43 1.53 -11.51 7.83
N LEU A 44 2.20 -10.48 7.30
CA LEU A 44 1.76 -9.76 6.09
C LEU A 44 2.43 -10.25 4.81
N LEU A 45 3.32 -11.25 4.90
CA LEU A 45 4.10 -11.70 3.75
C LEU A 45 3.20 -12.21 2.61
N GLU A 46 2.32 -13.16 2.90
CA GLU A 46 1.48 -13.80 1.88
C GLU A 46 0.46 -12.81 1.30
N ASP A 47 -0.22 -12.04 2.14
CA ASP A 47 -1.18 -11.01 1.72
C ASP A 47 -0.51 -9.95 0.83
N SER A 48 0.72 -9.56 1.14
CA SER A 48 1.47 -8.60 0.33
C SER A 48 1.89 -9.19 -1.02
N ILE A 49 2.27 -10.47 -1.06
CA ILE A 49 2.59 -11.17 -2.31
C ILE A 49 1.32 -11.32 -3.17
N GLU A 50 0.20 -11.67 -2.58
CA GLU A 50 -1.08 -11.77 -3.29
C GLU A 50 -1.49 -10.43 -3.88
N ALA A 51 -1.44 -9.34 -3.09
CA ALA A 51 -1.72 -7.99 -3.57
C ALA A 51 -0.80 -7.58 -4.73
N ALA A 52 0.49 -7.90 -4.66
CA ALA A 52 1.46 -7.63 -5.73
C ALA A 52 1.22 -8.47 -6.99
N ASN A 53 0.78 -9.72 -6.83
CA ASN A 53 0.41 -10.60 -7.94
C ASN A 53 -0.87 -10.16 -8.63
N VAL A 54 -1.82 -9.58 -7.90
CA VAL A 54 -3.02 -8.96 -8.49
C VAL A 54 -2.62 -7.71 -9.29
N ALA A 55 -1.84 -6.80 -8.69
CA ALA A 55 -1.40 -5.57 -9.33
C ALA A 55 -0.58 -5.80 -10.60
N SER A 56 0.22 -6.88 -10.65
CA SER A 56 1.07 -7.16 -11.81
C SER A 56 0.34 -7.61 -13.06
N ARG A 57 -0.93 -8.02 -12.94
CA ARG A 57 -1.77 -8.31 -14.11
C ARG A 57 -1.97 -7.09 -14.99
N GLU A 58 -2.02 -5.91 -14.37
CA GLU A 58 -2.13 -4.62 -15.06
C GLU A 58 -0.75 -3.98 -15.28
N HIS A 59 0.19 -4.22 -14.37
CA HIS A 59 1.52 -3.62 -14.40
C HIS A 59 2.61 -4.68 -14.22
N PRO A 60 2.99 -5.42 -15.28
CA PRO A 60 3.99 -6.49 -15.18
C PRO A 60 5.28 -6.01 -14.52
N CYS A 61 5.69 -6.66 -13.43
CA CYS A 61 6.81 -6.21 -12.61
C CYS A 61 7.64 -7.37 -12.06
N ARG A 62 8.84 -7.07 -11.54
CA ARG A 62 9.54 -7.98 -10.64
C ARG A 62 9.12 -7.65 -9.22
N VAL A 63 8.77 -8.67 -8.43
CA VAL A 63 8.45 -8.49 -7.00
C VAL A 63 9.62 -9.02 -6.18
N ILE A 64 10.16 -8.19 -5.30
CA ILE A 64 11.19 -8.56 -4.34
C ILE A 64 10.61 -8.30 -2.96
N VAL A 65 10.41 -9.35 -2.16
CA VAL A 65 10.01 -9.19 -0.76
C VAL A 65 11.24 -9.35 0.10
N VAL A 66 11.50 -8.40 0.98
CA VAL A 66 12.60 -8.43 1.94
C VAL A 66 12.02 -8.35 3.35
N THR A 67 12.10 -9.45 4.08
CA THR A 67 11.51 -9.58 5.43
C THR A 67 12.59 -9.97 6.43
N PRO A 68 12.52 -9.52 7.68
CA PRO A 68 13.37 -10.07 8.74
C PRO A 68 13.10 -11.57 8.94
N GLY A 69 14.17 -12.35 9.02
CA GLY A 69 14.14 -13.70 9.58
C GLY A 69 14.32 -13.67 11.10
N ASP A 70 15.26 -14.44 11.62
CA ASP A 70 15.63 -14.35 13.04
C ASP A 70 16.59 -13.17 13.27
N ARG A 71 16.03 -12.03 13.71
CA ARG A 71 16.79 -10.81 14.05
C ARG A 71 17.80 -11.02 15.18
N LEU A 72 17.57 -12.00 16.05
CA LEU A 72 18.41 -12.30 17.22
C LEU A 72 19.50 -13.32 16.91
N ALA A 73 19.49 -13.91 15.72
CA ALA A 73 20.54 -14.84 15.30
C ALA A 73 21.93 -14.18 15.37
N SER A 74 22.92 -14.93 15.86
CA SER A 74 24.29 -14.42 16.01
C SER A 74 25.06 -14.34 14.68
N LYS A 75 24.62 -15.07 13.65
CA LYS A 75 25.27 -15.14 12.34
C LYS A 75 24.41 -14.45 11.28
N ALA A 76 25.08 -13.79 10.34
CA ALA A 76 24.43 -13.30 9.13
C ALA A 76 24.01 -14.48 8.27
N ARG A 77 22.73 -14.54 7.89
CA ARG A 77 22.16 -15.59 7.04
C ARG A 77 21.11 -15.00 6.11
N LEU A 78 21.15 -15.42 4.86
CA LEU A 78 20.17 -15.08 3.83
C LEU A 78 19.45 -16.36 3.42
N ASP A 79 18.16 -16.44 3.67
CA ASP A 79 17.31 -17.46 3.06
C ASP A 79 16.53 -16.83 1.93
N ALA A 80 16.34 -17.57 0.84
CA ALA A 80 15.53 -17.09 -0.27
C ALA A 80 14.49 -18.11 -0.70
N GLN A 81 13.41 -17.60 -1.27
CA GLN A 81 12.40 -18.41 -1.92
C GLN A 81 12.05 -17.76 -3.25
N LEU A 82 12.17 -18.54 -4.32
CA LEU A 82 11.81 -18.11 -5.67
C LEU A 82 10.44 -18.69 -6.02
N ARG A 83 9.49 -17.83 -6.37
CA ARG A 83 8.17 -18.25 -6.85
C ARG A 83 8.01 -17.87 -8.32
N VAL A 84 7.58 -18.84 -9.12
CA VAL A 84 7.41 -18.71 -10.58
C VAL A 84 6.11 -19.38 -11.04
N GLY A 85 5.51 -18.87 -12.11
CA GLY A 85 4.29 -19.41 -12.71
C GLY A 85 3.08 -19.11 -11.82
N ARG A 86 2.24 -20.12 -11.55
CA ARG A 86 1.00 -19.94 -10.74
C ARG A 86 1.22 -19.19 -9.43
N ASP A 87 2.35 -19.41 -8.76
CA ASP A 87 2.66 -18.85 -7.44
C ASP A 87 3.25 -17.42 -7.49
N ALA A 88 3.42 -16.87 -8.70
CA ALA A 88 3.88 -15.51 -8.94
C ALA A 88 3.02 -14.77 -9.99
N GLY A 89 1.98 -15.41 -10.53
CA GLY A 89 1.21 -14.86 -11.64
C GLY A 89 2.09 -14.55 -12.86
N ALA A 90 2.02 -13.32 -13.36
CA ALA A 90 2.89 -12.83 -14.43
C ALA A 90 4.30 -12.43 -13.94
N ASN A 91 4.57 -12.52 -12.64
CA ASN A 91 5.80 -12.06 -12.02
C ASN A 91 6.84 -13.17 -11.88
N GLU A 92 8.03 -12.70 -11.55
CA GLU A 92 9.02 -13.46 -10.79
C GLU A 92 9.05 -12.84 -9.39
N VAL A 93 8.69 -13.63 -8.38
CA VAL A 93 8.69 -13.20 -6.98
C VAL A 93 9.92 -13.78 -6.28
N VAL A 94 10.72 -12.89 -5.69
CA VAL A 94 11.92 -13.25 -4.91
C VAL A 94 11.67 -12.85 -3.47
N VAL A 95 11.49 -13.83 -2.58
CA VAL A 95 11.36 -13.59 -1.13
C VAL A 95 12.72 -13.78 -0.49
N LEU A 96 13.18 -12.79 0.28
CA LEU A 96 14.48 -12.73 0.92
C LEU A 96 14.27 -12.58 2.43
N ARG A 97 14.72 -13.55 3.21
CA ARG A 97 14.67 -13.53 4.68
C ARG A 97 16.06 -13.28 5.24
N LEU A 98 16.20 -12.18 5.96
CA LEU A 98 17.51 -11.72 6.46
C LEU A 98 17.59 -11.96 7.96
N SER A 99 18.54 -12.77 8.40
CA SER A 99 18.74 -13.10 9.81
C SER A 99 20.04 -12.52 10.36
N GLY A 100 20.06 -12.26 11.67
CA GLY A 100 21.19 -11.73 12.41
C GLY A 100 21.68 -10.37 11.90
N PRO A 101 23.00 -10.11 11.85
CA PRO A 101 23.55 -8.84 11.37
C PRO A 101 23.06 -8.43 9.97
N LEU A 102 22.70 -9.39 9.11
CA LEU A 102 22.22 -9.11 7.76
C LEU A 102 20.87 -8.37 7.74
N ALA A 103 20.04 -8.52 8.77
CA ALA A 103 18.71 -7.89 8.86
C ALA A 103 18.75 -6.36 8.76
N LYS A 104 19.90 -5.73 9.02
CA LYS A 104 20.10 -4.27 8.92
C LYS A 104 20.58 -3.80 7.54
N HIS A 105 20.75 -4.71 6.59
CA HIS A 105 21.36 -4.45 5.27
C HIS A 105 20.41 -4.79 4.11
N ALA A 106 19.10 -4.61 4.31
CA ALA A 106 18.07 -4.93 3.33
C ALA A 106 18.34 -4.30 1.95
N SER A 107 18.71 -3.02 1.87
CA SER A 107 18.99 -2.34 0.61
C SER A 107 20.13 -2.99 -0.17
N SER A 108 21.25 -3.31 0.50
CA SER A 108 22.40 -3.98 -0.11
C SER A 108 22.07 -5.37 -0.62
N VAL A 109 21.18 -6.10 0.08
CA VAL A 109 20.72 -7.43 -0.34
C VAL A 109 19.76 -7.35 -1.53
N VAL A 110 18.94 -6.30 -1.62
CA VAL A 110 17.97 -6.09 -2.71
C VAL A 110 18.65 -5.62 -4.00
N THR A 111 19.69 -4.78 -3.93
CA THR A 111 20.33 -4.15 -5.10
C THR A 111 20.67 -5.11 -6.24
N PRO A 112 21.26 -6.31 -6.01
CA PRO A 112 21.61 -7.25 -7.09
C PRO A 112 20.42 -7.83 -7.85
N PHE A 113 19.19 -7.68 -7.34
CA PHE A 113 17.97 -8.19 -7.95
C PHE A 113 17.17 -7.10 -8.69
N LEU A 114 17.58 -5.84 -8.59
CA LEU A 114 16.98 -4.74 -9.33
C LEU A 114 17.22 -4.89 -10.83
N LEU A 115 16.26 -4.44 -11.63
CA LEU A 115 16.43 -4.38 -13.09
C LEU A 115 16.95 -2.98 -13.45
N PRO A 116 18.00 -2.89 -14.30
CA PRO A 116 18.67 -1.62 -14.57
C PRO A 116 17.76 -0.57 -15.25
N ASP A 117 16.81 -1.02 -16.07
CA ASP A 117 16.02 -0.14 -16.93
C ASP A 117 14.59 0.11 -16.42
N THR A 118 14.28 -0.31 -15.19
CA THR A 118 12.92 -0.14 -14.63
C THR A 118 12.94 0.69 -13.35
N PRO A 119 11.97 1.59 -13.14
CA PRO A 119 11.83 2.30 -11.88
C PRO A 119 11.61 1.33 -10.72
N VAL A 120 12.14 1.68 -9.56
CA VAL A 120 11.93 0.95 -8.31
C VAL A 120 10.81 1.62 -7.51
N VAL A 121 9.89 0.81 -7.00
CA VAL A 121 8.84 1.19 -6.06
C VAL A 121 9.08 0.42 -4.78
N THR A 122 9.13 1.10 -3.64
CA THR A 122 9.22 0.45 -2.32
C THR A 122 7.90 0.57 -1.59
N TRP A 123 7.45 -0.52 -0.97
CA TRP A 123 6.23 -0.58 -0.18
C TRP A 123 6.49 -1.20 1.20
N TRP A 124 6.14 -0.45 2.24
CA TRP A 124 6.05 -0.94 3.62
C TRP A 124 4.58 -1.19 3.96
N PRO A 125 4.13 -2.47 4.04
CA PRO A 125 2.73 -2.81 4.28
C PRO A 125 2.30 -2.66 5.75
N ASP A 126 3.24 -2.44 6.67
CA ASP A 126 3.01 -2.19 8.10
C ASP A 126 3.89 -1.05 8.64
N ILE A 127 5.03 -1.37 9.23
CA ILE A 127 5.90 -0.42 9.92
C ILE A 127 6.78 0.25 8.87
N ALA A 128 6.40 1.46 8.49
CA ALA A 128 7.16 2.29 7.56
C ALA A 128 8.13 3.23 8.32
N PRO A 129 9.34 3.49 7.79
CA PRO A 129 10.29 4.46 8.34
C PRO A 129 9.65 5.84 8.50
N ASP A 130 10.05 6.63 9.51
CA ASP A 130 9.49 7.98 9.75
C ASP A 130 9.62 8.89 8.53
N VAL A 131 10.78 8.83 7.86
CA VAL A 131 11.08 9.53 6.62
C VAL A 131 11.40 8.49 5.53
N PRO A 132 10.40 8.01 4.76
CA PRO A 132 10.62 6.96 3.77
C PRO A 132 11.73 7.27 2.76
N ALA A 133 11.89 8.54 2.38
CA ALA A 133 12.93 8.96 1.43
C ALA A 133 14.36 8.84 1.98
N GLU A 134 14.55 8.78 3.31
CA GLU A 134 15.87 8.65 3.94
C GLU A 134 16.25 7.19 4.21
N ASP A 135 15.27 6.30 4.27
CA ASP A 135 15.48 4.87 4.45
C ASP A 135 16.34 4.28 3.31
N PRO A 136 17.29 3.37 3.60
CA PRO A 136 18.14 2.77 2.57
C PRO A 136 17.38 2.09 1.43
N LEU A 137 16.22 1.48 1.67
CA LEU A 137 15.36 0.93 0.61
C LEU A 137 14.64 2.06 -0.13
N GLY A 138 14.13 3.06 0.60
CA GLY A 138 13.46 4.21 0.00
C GLY A 138 14.33 5.05 -0.92
N LYS A 139 15.63 5.14 -0.65
CA LYS A 139 16.63 5.79 -1.51
C LYS A 139 16.81 5.11 -2.88
N LEU A 140 16.48 3.82 -2.98
CA LEU A 140 16.49 3.09 -4.25
C LEU A 140 15.26 3.43 -5.11
N ALA A 141 14.17 3.88 -4.47
CA ALA A 141 12.86 3.99 -5.09
C ALA A 141 12.50 5.41 -5.50
N ILE A 142 11.86 5.52 -6.67
CA ILE A 142 11.23 6.78 -7.12
C ILE A 142 9.83 6.96 -6.53
N ARG A 143 9.21 5.85 -6.08
CA ARG A 143 7.91 5.83 -5.43
C ARG A 143 7.97 5.02 -4.15
N ARG A 144 7.45 5.58 -3.06
CA ARG A 144 7.49 5.00 -1.72
C ARG A 144 6.07 4.93 -1.19
N ILE A 145 5.61 3.72 -0.91
CA ILE A 145 4.25 3.42 -0.48
C ILE A 145 4.31 3.00 0.99
N THR A 146 3.49 3.63 1.83
CA THR A 146 3.33 3.27 3.23
C THR A 146 1.89 2.83 3.49
N ASP A 147 1.68 2.06 4.56
CA ASP A 147 0.36 1.68 5.01
C ASP A 147 0.23 1.95 6.52
N ALA A 148 -0.29 3.13 6.88
CA ALA A 148 -0.52 3.46 8.27
C ALA A 148 -1.57 2.55 8.95
N THR A 149 -2.52 1.98 8.22
CA THR A 149 -3.65 1.22 8.79
C THR A 149 -3.17 -0.05 9.50
N ASN A 150 -2.15 -0.71 8.97
CA ASN A 150 -1.61 -1.95 9.54
C ASN A 150 -0.51 -1.73 10.60
N GLY A 151 -0.17 -0.47 10.89
CA GLY A 151 0.81 -0.12 11.92
C GLY A 151 0.28 -0.33 13.34
N PRO A 152 1.16 -0.41 14.35
CA PRO A 152 0.77 -0.57 15.76
C PRO A 152 0.04 0.66 16.33
N ASP A 153 0.33 1.85 15.79
CA ASP A 153 -0.41 3.09 16.05
C ASP A 153 -0.74 3.77 14.70
N PRO A 154 -1.88 3.43 14.07
CA PRO A 154 -2.21 3.96 12.76
C PRO A 154 -2.33 5.48 12.70
N LEU A 155 -2.92 6.09 13.74
CA LEU A 155 -3.11 7.53 13.81
C LEU A 155 -1.79 8.26 14.06
N GLY A 156 -0.93 7.74 14.93
CA GLY A 156 0.43 8.26 15.08
C GLY A 156 1.22 8.13 13.78
N SER A 157 1.11 6.98 13.10
CA SER A 157 1.85 6.69 11.87
C SER A 157 1.49 7.63 10.72
N ILE A 158 0.19 7.92 10.51
CA ILE A 158 -0.24 8.85 9.45
C ILE A 158 0.11 10.30 9.80
N ARG A 159 -0.01 10.71 11.07
CA ARG A 159 0.37 12.07 11.51
C ARG A 159 1.87 12.31 11.40
N GLY A 160 2.68 11.30 11.71
CA GLY A 160 4.14 11.36 11.59
C GLY A 160 4.62 11.68 10.18
N ARG A 161 3.83 11.32 9.14
CA ARG A 161 4.17 11.61 7.74
C ARG A 161 4.31 13.11 7.45
N LEU A 162 3.66 13.99 8.21
CA LEU A 162 3.76 15.44 8.02
C LEU A 162 5.20 15.95 8.11
N ASN A 163 6.02 15.37 8.99
CA ASN A 163 7.38 15.82 9.22
C ASN A 163 8.38 15.28 8.17
N GLY A 164 8.05 14.14 7.56
CA GLY A 164 8.95 13.38 6.69
C GLY A 164 8.50 13.26 5.23
N TYR A 165 7.39 13.89 4.85
CA TYR A 165 6.84 13.76 3.51
C TYR A 165 7.78 14.32 2.44
N THR A 166 8.06 13.49 1.43
CA THR A 166 8.80 13.88 0.24
C THR A 166 7.99 13.54 -1.01
N SER A 167 8.18 14.32 -2.08
CA SER A 167 7.60 13.97 -3.39
C SER A 167 7.98 12.55 -3.80
N GLY A 168 6.98 11.75 -4.20
CA GLY A 168 7.15 10.31 -4.41
C GLY A 168 6.65 9.44 -3.25
N ASP A 169 6.29 10.01 -2.10
CA ASP A 169 5.67 9.28 -0.99
C ASP A 169 4.15 9.21 -1.17
N THR A 170 3.52 8.11 -0.73
CA THR A 170 2.07 7.97 -0.62
C THR A 170 1.71 6.93 0.42
N ASP A 171 0.74 7.29 1.26
CA ASP A 171 0.13 6.34 2.17
C ASP A 171 -1.14 5.73 1.55
N LEU A 172 -1.35 4.43 1.73
CA LEU A 172 -2.53 3.72 1.22
C LEU A 172 -3.83 4.21 1.86
N ALA A 173 -3.81 4.91 3.00
CA ALA A 173 -4.96 5.61 3.55
C ALA A 173 -5.59 6.59 2.53
N TRP A 174 -4.79 7.25 1.68
CA TRP A 174 -5.28 8.10 0.60
C TRP A 174 -5.97 7.30 -0.52
N SER A 175 -5.42 6.13 -0.85
CA SER A 175 -5.97 5.24 -1.86
C SER A 175 -7.28 4.59 -1.39
N ARG A 176 -7.40 4.23 -0.10
CA ARG A 176 -8.61 3.63 0.49
C ARG A 176 -9.85 4.50 0.35
N ILE A 177 -9.69 5.81 0.28
CA ILE A 177 -10.82 6.75 0.15
C ILE A 177 -11.13 7.12 -1.30
N THR A 178 -10.49 6.51 -2.30
CA THR A 178 -10.69 6.86 -3.71
C THR A 178 -12.15 6.74 -4.13
N TYR A 179 -12.82 5.63 -3.77
CA TYR A 179 -14.24 5.45 -4.09
C TYR A 179 -15.15 6.37 -3.28
N TRP A 180 -14.83 6.65 -2.01
CA TRP A 180 -15.55 7.64 -1.21
C TRP A 180 -15.51 9.02 -1.86
N ARG A 181 -14.30 9.47 -2.26
CA ARG A 181 -14.13 10.74 -2.96
C ARG A 181 -14.94 10.77 -4.26
N ALA A 182 -14.86 9.72 -5.09
CA ALA A 182 -15.57 9.65 -6.36
C ALA A 182 -17.10 9.67 -6.20
N LEU A 183 -17.64 8.92 -5.24
CA LEU A 183 -19.08 8.86 -4.98
C LEU A 183 -19.61 10.19 -4.43
N LEU A 184 -18.87 10.82 -3.51
CA LEU A 184 -19.24 12.13 -2.96
C LEU A 184 -19.22 13.20 -4.05
N THR A 185 -18.19 13.25 -4.89
CA THR A 185 -18.14 14.22 -6.00
C THR A 185 -19.26 13.98 -7.01
N SER A 186 -19.52 12.72 -7.38
CA SER A 186 -20.61 12.35 -8.29
C SER A 186 -21.98 12.75 -7.74
N ALA A 187 -22.20 12.63 -6.43
CA ALA A 187 -23.43 13.11 -5.81
C ALA A 187 -23.55 14.64 -5.92
N LEU A 188 -22.44 15.38 -5.75
CA LEU A 188 -22.44 16.84 -5.85
C LEU A 188 -22.66 17.36 -7.28
N ASP A 189 -22.30 16.58 -8.30
CA ASP A 189 -22.52 16.90 -9.72
C ASP A 189 -24.00 16.91 -10.13
N GLN A 190 -24.92 16.53 -9.23
CA GLN A 190 -26.35 16.64 -9.46
C GLN A 190 -26.91 17.95 -8.89
N ALA A 191 -27.91 18.50 -9.58
CA ALA A 191 -28.70 19.66 -9.13
C ALA A 191 -29.19 19.47 -7.68
N PRO A 192 -29.20 20.54 -6.85
CA PRO A 192 -29.22 21.96 -7.24
C PRO A 192 -27.85 22.67 -7.38
N HIS A 193 -26.72 21.96 -7.31
CA HIS A 193 -25.36 22.55 -7.39
C HIS A 193 -25.08 23.63 -6.33
N GLU A 194 -25.68 23.48 -5.16
CA GLU A 194 -25.45 24.36 -4.03
C GLU A 194 -24.09 24.08 -3.36
N PRO A 195 -23.45 25.11 -2.77
CA PRO A 195 -22.24 24.93 -1.99
C PRO A 195 -22.52 24.05 -0.76
N VAL A 196 -21.51 23.26 -0.38
CA VAL A 196 -21.54 22.49 0.87
C VAL A 196 -21.19 23.43 2.03
N THR A 197 -22.09 23.56 3.00
CA THR A 197 -21.96 24.47 4.15
C THR A 197 -21.31 23.81 5.37
N SER A 198 -21.40 22.49 5.48
CA SER A 198 -20.64 21.69 6.45
C SER A 198 -20.56 20.24 6.02
N ALA A 199 -19.62 19.49 6.60
CA ALA A 199 -19.52 18.05 6.41
C ALA A 199 -19.23 17.29 7.70
N LEU A 200 -19.74 16.08 7.81
CA LEU A 200 -19.41 15.12 8.87
C LEU A 200 -18.70 13.92 8.25
N VAL A 201 -17.58 13.50 8.83
CA VAL A 201 -16.93 12.22 8.54
C VAL A 201 -16.95 11.36 9.80
N SER A 202 -17.76 10.31 9.77
CA SER A 202 -17.96 9.37 10.88
C SER A 202 -17.43 7.98 10.54
N GLY A 203 -16.95 7.28 11.57
CA GLY A 203 -16.48 5.90 11.47
C GLY A 203 -15.54 5.54 12.62
N LEU A 204 -14.80 4.44 12.49
CA LEU A 204 -13.88 3.96 13.53
C LEU A 204 -12.87 5.02 13.95
N LYS A 205 -12.60 5.11 15.26
CA LYS A 205 -11.59 6.01 15.82
C LYS A 205 -10.19 5.74 15.27
N THR A 206 -9.86 4.48 14.99
CA THR A 206 -8.53 4.01 14.65
C THR A 206 -8.22 4.00 13.15
N GLU A 207 -9.16 4.38 12.28
CA GLU A 207 -8.97 4.33 10.83
C GLU A 207 -8.36 5.64 10.29
N PRO A 208 -7.08 5.66 9.89
CA PRO A 208 -6.43 6.87 9.36
C PRO A 208 -7.04 7.37 8.05
N ALA A 209 -7.63 6.48 7.23
CA ALA A 209 -8.28 6.88 5.99
C ALA A 209 -9.41 7.89 6.22
N LEU A 210 -10.12 7.83 7.35
CA LEU A 210 -11.20 8.76 7.67
C LEU A 210 -10.68 10.15 8.05
N ASP A 211 -9.53 10.24 8.72
CA ASP A 211 -8.88 11.52 9.02
C ASP A 211 -8.37 12.17 7.73
N ILE A 212 -7.84 11.37 6.80
CA ILE A 212 -7.45 11.82 5.46
C ILE A 212 -8.67 12.28 4.63
N LEU A 213 -9.80 11.58 4.72
CA LEU A 213 -11.04 11.98 4.05
C LEU A 213 -11.59 13.31 4.59
N ALA A 214 -11.58 13.48 5.91
CA ALA A 214 -11.97 14.73 6.56
C ALA A 214 -11.03 15.89 6.15
N GLY A 215 -9.72 15.67 6.17
CA GLY A 215 -8.75 16.67 5.72
C GLY A 215 -8.90 17.04 4.24
N TRP A 216 -9.21 16.07 3.38
CA TRP A 216 -9.54 16.34 1.99
C TRP A 216 -10.79 17.20 1.83
N LEU A 217 -11.90 16.86 2.51
CA LEU A 217 -13.11 17.68 2.48
C LEU A 217 -12.83 19.09 2.98
N ALA A 218 -12.11 19.23 4.09
CA ALA A 218 -11.73 20.53 4.67
C ALA A 218 -10.88 21.37 3.72
N SER A 219 -10.11 20.73 2.82
CA SER A 219 -9.36 21.43 1.77
C SER A 219 -10.20 21.83 0.55
N ARG A 220 -11.45 21.36 0.45
CA ARG A 220 -12.31 21.51 -0.73
C ARG A 220 -13.57 22.33 -0.48
N ILE A 221 -13.98 22.51 0.77
CA ILE A 221 -15.19 23.27 1.12
C ILE A 221 -14.84 24.40 2.10
N ASP A 222 -15.61 25.49 2.04
CA ASP A 222 -15.44 26.63 2.97
C ASP A 222 -16.08 26.37 4.36
N GLY A 223 -16.97 25.38 4.43
CA GLY A 223 -17.70 24.98 5.62
C GLY A 223 -16.87 24.20 6.64
N GLU A 224 -17.41 24.09 7.86
CA GLU A 224 -16.79 23.27 8.90
C GLU A 224 -16.86 21.77 8.54
N VAL A 225 -15.73 21.07 8.71
CA VAL A 225 -15.67 19.60 8.60
C VAL A 225 -15.44 19.00 9.97
N GLN A 226 -16.38 18.17 10.42
CA GLN A 226 -16.32 17.49 11.70
C GLN A 226 -15.94 16.03 11.53
N ARG A 227 -15.02 15.55 12.38
CA ARG A 227 -14.62 14.14 12.48
C ARG A 227 -15.25 13.55 13.74
N ALA A 228 -16.05 12.48 13.61
CA ALA A 228 -16.74 11.85 14.73
C ALA A 228 -16.53 10.33 14.80
N VAL A 229 -16.56 9.75 16.00
CA VAL A 229 -16.52 8.30 16.17
C VAL A 229 -17.94 7.75 16.13
N GLY A 230 -18.21 6.78 15.25
CA GLY A 230 -19.55 6.23 15.09
C GLY A 230 -19.68 5.33 13.87
N GLU A 231 -20.87 5.27 13.30
CA GLU A 231 -21.15 4.55 12.05
C GLU A 231 -20.32 5.10 10.89
N LEU A 232 -19.95 4.23 9.96
CA LEU A 232 -19.18 4.62 8.78
C LEU A 232 -20.06 5.37 7.78
N LYS A 233 -19.98 6.69 7.82
CA LYS A 233 -20.73 7.58 6.93
C LYS A 233 -20.04 8.92 6.72
N VAL A 234 -20.40 9.56 5.62
CA VAL A 234 -20.09 10.96 5.32
C VAL A 234 -21.40 11.69 5.03
N GLU A 235 -21.59 12.83 5.67
CA GLU A 235 -22.72 13.72 5.41
C GLU A 235 -22.19 15.03 4.83
N LEU A 236 -22.78 15.48 3.73
CA LEU A 236 -22.53 16.78 3.13
C LEU A 236 -23.81 17.61 3.24
N VAL A 237 -23.75 18.71 3.98
CA VAL A 237 -24.89 19.60 4.20
C VAL A 237 -24.87 20.71 3.15
N ARG A 238 -26.00 20.89 2.47
CA ARG A 238 -26.31 22.02 1.58
C ARG A 238 -27.49 22.79 2.16
N ALA A 239 -27.83 23.93 1.56
CA ALA A 239 -28.97 24.73 2.01
C ALA A 239 -30.31 23.98 1.88
N SER A 240 -30.48 23.19 0.81
CA SER A 240 -31.72 22.48 0.50
C SER A 240 -31.74 21.01 0.90
N GLU A 241 -30.58 20.37 1.08
CA GLU A 241 -30.50 18.93 1.31
C GLU A 241 -29.28 18.53 2.14
N THR A 242 -29.32 17.31 2.69
CA THR A 242 -28.13 16.62 3.19
C THR A 242 -27.94 15.36 2.36
N ILE A 243 -26.74 15.20 1.81
CA ILE A 243 -26.31 14.00 1.10
C ILE A 243 -25.56 13.11 2.08
N THR A 244 -26.03 11.88 2.26
CA THR A 244 -25.39 10.91 3.15
C THR A 244 -24.87 9.74 2.35
N LEU A 245 -23.56 9.52 2.37
CA LEU A 245 -22.93 8.28 1.88
C LEU A 245 -22.60 7.43 3.10
N SER A 246 -23.16 6.22 3.20
CA SER A 246 -22.94 5.33 4.33
C SER A 246 -22.60 3.92 3.86
N ARG A 247 -21.89 3.16 4.69
CA ARG A 247 -21.57 1.76 4.44
C ARG A 247 -21.51 1.03 5.79
N PRO A 248 -22.03 -0.19 5.91
CA PRO A 248 -21.74 -1.01 7.09
C PRO A 248 -20.22 -1.15 7.29
N GLN A 249 -19.75 -1.18 8.53
CA GLN A 249 -18.32 -1.17 8.83
C GLN A 249 -17.57 -2.35 8.15
N GLU A 250 -18.19 -3.52 8.16
CA GLU A 250 -17.69 -4.76 7.55
C GLU A 250 -18.32 -5.03 6.17
N GLY A 251 -19.17 -4.11 5.68
CA GLY A 251 -19.84 -4.24 4.40
C GLY A 251 -19.01 -3.71 3.23
N VAL A 252 -19.29 -4.21 2.04
CA VAL A 252 -18.69 -3.72 0.77
C VAL A 252 -19.62 -2.79 0.00
N THR A 253 -20.92 -2.82 0.27
CA THR A 253 -21.93 -2.02 -0.43
C THR A 253 -22.22 -0.74 0.32
N ALA A 254 -21.99 0.40 -0.34
CA ALA A 254 -22.33 1.72 0.19
C ALA A 254 -23.67 2.21 -0.37
N THR A 255 -24.39 3.01 0.41
CA THR A 255 -25.69 3.60 0.07
C THR A 255 -25.58 5.12 0.11
N ILE A 256 -26.13 5.79 -0.90
CA ILE A 256 -26.26 7.25 -0.95
C ILE A 256 -27.73 7.61 -0.75
N THR A 257 -28.02 8.46 0.22
CA THR A 257 -29.36 9.00 0.47
C THR A 257 -29.36 10.52 0.47
N ARG A 258 -30.54 11.11 0.29
CA ARG A 258 -30.76 12.56 0.28
C ARG A 258 -32.00 12.89 1.08
N THR A 259 -31.93 13.84 2.00
CA THR A 259 -33.12 14.23 2.80
C THR A 259 -34.27 14.77 1.95
N ALA A 260 -33.98 15.34 0.78
CA ALA A 260 -34.98 15.93 -0.13
C ALA A 260 -35.49 14.97 -1.24
N LYS A 261 -35.02 13.72 -1.31
CA LYS A 261 -35.43 12.73 -2.34
C LYS A 261 -35.62 11.33 -1.72
N PRO A 262 -36.60 10.51 -2.16
CA PRO A 262 -36.73 9.13 -1.70
C PRO A 262 -35.45 8.32 -1.99
N ASP A 263 -35.19 7.29 -1.18
CA ASP A 263 -34.05 6.38 -1.36
C ASP A 263 -34.05 5.78 -2.78
N ALA A 264 -32.89 5.80 -3.45
CA ALA A 264 -32.67 5.29 -4.81
C ALA A 264 -31.95 3.95 -4.81
#